data_AF-A0A935HGN3-F1
#
_entry.id   AF-A0A935HGN3-F1
#
_cell.length_a   1.000
_cell.length_b   1.000
_cell.length_c   1.000
_cell.angle_alpha   90.00
_cell.angle_beta   90.00
_cell.angle_gamma   90.00
#
_symmetry.space_group_name_H-M   'P 1'
#
loop_
_entity.id
_entity.type
_entity.pdbx_description
1 polymer ?
#
loop_
_entity_poly.entity_id
_entity_poly.type
_entity_poly.pdbx_seq_one_letter_code
_entity_poly.pdbx_strand_id
1 'polypeptide(L)'
;MQPKGEVNGFAELLQRFERNISILGRSPRTFDNYSRHIAAMALHFGCLPTELDEEQIKDYLYVLQQRSKTPSQTYFKHTVYGLRFMLKGEGLPYSHLHLPSIKRDKKLPTVLSSTWKRGKLQALQSELKVKRPEAKAKTLLRKCPCCKTGTMITIEVFGKRGPPEKYLMEKQTVPVN
;
A
#
# COMPACT_ATOMS: atom_id res chain seq x y z
N MET A 1 21.50 26.65 -13.25
CA MET A 1 20.21 27.38 -13.35
C MET A 1 19.62 27.45 -11.94
N GLN A 2 19.54 28.63 -11.33
CA GLN A 2 19.03 28.84 -9.96
C GLN A 2 17.49 28.86 -9.98
N PRO A 3 16.77 28.26 -9.01
CA PRO A 3 15.31 28.36 -8.95
C PRO A 3 14.90 29.78 -8.54
N LYS A 4 14.22 30.50 -9.44
CA LYS A 4 13.61 31.79 -9.13
C LYS A 4 12.37 31.53 -8.27
N GLY A 5 12.48 31.83 -6.98
CA GLY A 5 11.43 31.67 -5.99
C GLY A 5 10.35 32.73 -6.16
N GLU A 6 9.38 32.43 -7.02
CA GLU A 6 7.97 32.88 -7.08
C GLU A 6 7.56 32.95 -8.54
N VAL A 7 6.56 32.14 -8.91
CA VAL A 7 5.90 32.22 -10.20
C VAL A 7 4.58 32.94 -9.98
N ASN A 8 4.46 34.15 -10.51
CA ASN A 8 3.24 34.96 -10.38
C ASN A 8 2.03 34.20 -10.93
N GLY A 9 0.91 34.24 -10.22
CA GLY A 9 -0.34 33.55 -10.61
C GLY A 9 -0.35 32.04 -10.37
N PHE A 10 0.75 31.43 -9.93
CA PHE A 10 0.81 29.98 -9.70
C PHE A 10 -0.09 29.52 -8.55
N ALA A 11 -0.22 30.33 -7.50
CA ALA A 11 -1.09 30.05 -6.36
C ALA A 11 -2.58 29.99 -6.78
N GLU A 12 -3.02 30.94 -7.61
CA GLU A 12 -4.40 30.98 -8.14
C GLU A 12 -4.67 29.78 -9.07
N LEU A 13 -3.70 29.43 -9.90
CA LEU A 13 -3.77 28.25 -10.76
C LEU A 13 -3.88 26.96 -9.92
N LEU A 14 -3.11 26.83 -8.84
CA LEU A 14 -3.19 25.68 -7.94
C LEU A 14 -4.53 25.61 -7.19
N GLN A 15 -5.09 26.73 -6.75
CA GLN A 15 -6.42 26.76 -6.11
C GLN A 15 -7.52 26.31 -7.07
N ARG A 16 -7.48 26.76 -8.33
CA ARG A 16 -8.42 26.31 -9.38
C ARG A 16 -8.25 24.81 -9.66
N PHE A 17 -7.00 24.35 -9.72
CA PHE A 17 -6.69 22.93 -9.90
C PHE A 17 -7.21 22.05 -8.75
N GLU A 18 -7.03 22.48 -7.51
CA GLU A 18 -7.58 21.80 -6.32
C GLU A 18 -9.10 21.69 -6.39
N ARG A 19 -9.76 22.81 -6.72
CA ARG A 19 -11.21 22.87 -6.91
C ARG A 19 -11.67 21.88 -7.99
N ASN A 20 -10.99 21.83 -9.13
CA ASN A 20 -11.30 20.90 -10.22
C ASN A 20 -11.14 19.43 -9.82
N ILE A 21 -10.10 19.10 -9.05
CA ILE A 21 -9.90 17.75 -8.51
C ILE A 21 -11.03 17.38 -7.53
N SER A 22 -11.41 18.32 -6.66
CA SER A 22 -12.48 18.12 -5.68
C SER A 22 -13.85 17.95 -6.35
N ILE A 23 -14.19 18.76 -7.34
CA ILE A 23 -15.45 18.67 -8.10
C ILE A 23 -15.58 17.30 -8.77
N LEU A 24 -14.48 16.75 -9.28
CA LEU A 24 -14.45 15.45 -9.93
C LEU A 24 -14.42 14.27 -8.93
N GLY A 25 -14.53 14.52 -7.63
CA GLY A 25 -14.54 13.49 -6.57
C GLY A 25 -13.22 12.72 -6.45
N ARG A 26 -12.10 13.33 -6.87
CA ARG A 26 -10.78 12.70 -6.80
C ARG A 26 -10.18 12.85 -5.40
N SER A 27 -9.27 11.93 -5.04
CA SER A 27 -8.64 11.97 -3.73
C SER A 27 -7.73 13.20 -3.54
N PRO A 28 -7.60 13.74 -2.31
CA PRO A 28 -6.63 14.81 -2.01
C PRO A 28 -5.19 14.41 -2.36
N ARG A 29 -4.85 13.12 -2.21
CA ARG A 29 -3.55 12.59 -2.62
C ARG A 29 -3.26 12.74 -4.10
N THR A 30 -4.31 12.76 -4.95
CA THR A 30 -4.16 13.02 -6.39
C THR A 30 -3.70 14.46 -6.61
N PHE A 31 -4.30 15.41 -5.89
CA PHE A 31 -3.85 16.80 -5.89
C PHE A 31 -2.42 16.93 -5.40
N ASP A 32 -2.06 16.36 -4.25
CA ASP A 32 -0.70 16.46 -3.69
C ASP A 32 0.36 15.89 -4.63
N ASN A 33 0.07 14.74 -5.26
CA ASN A 33 1.00 14.13 -6.18
C ASN A 33 1.16 14.98 -7.43
N TYR A 34 0.07 15.40 -8.08
CA TYR A 34 0.17 16.18 -9.31
C TYR A 34 0.75 17.58 -9.06
N SER A 35 0.28 18.29 -8.04
CA SER A 35 0.73 19.64 -7.69
C SER A 35 2.23 19.71 -7.42
N ARG A 36 2.80 18.71 -6.73
CA ARG A 36 4.25 18.64 -6.48
C ARG A 36 5.07 18.60 -7.77
N HIS A 37 4.65 17.80 -8.74
CA HIS A 37 5.36 17.70 -10.02
C HIS A 37 5.16 18.95 -10.88
N ILE A 38 3.96 19.52 -10.87
CA ILE A 38 3.64 20.77 -11.57
C ILE A 38 4.46 21.93 -10.99
N ALA A 39 4.56 22.04 -9.66
CA ALA A 39 5.36 23.05 -8.98
C ALA A 39 6.85 22.89 -9.31
N ALA A 40 7.38 21.67 -9.29
CA ALA A 40 8.77 21.41 -9.66
C ALA A 40 9.08 21.79 -11.12
N MET A 41 8.10 21.73 -12.01
CA MET A 41 8.21 22.15 -13.41
C MET A 41 8.11 23.66 -13.55
N ALA A 42 7.14 24.31 -12.88
CA ALA A 42 7.02 25.77 -12.83
C ALA A 42 8.30 26.42 -12.30
N LEU A 43 8.89 25.87 -11.24
CA LEU A 43 10.16 26.35 -10.68
C LEU A 43 11.36 26.15 -11.62
N HIS A 44 11.31 25.15 -12.51
CA HIS A 44 12.39 24.88 -13.47
C HIS A 44 12.45 25.93 -14.57
N PHE A 45 11.29 26.36 -15.07
CA PHE A 45 11.19 27.34 -16.15
C PHE A 45 10.96 28.78 -15.66
N GLY A 46 10.47 28.95 -14.44
CA GLY A 46 10.10 30.27 -13.89
C GLY A 46 8.86 30.87 -14.54
N CYS A 47 7.98 30.05 -15.14
CA CYS A 47 6.75 30.45 -15.79
C CYS A 47 5.58 29.54 -15.41
N LEU A 48 4.36 29.92 -15.81
CA LEU A 48 3.18 29.11 -15.53
C LEU A 48 3.19 27.84 -16.38
N PRO A 49 2.79 26.68 -15.81
CA PRO A 49 2.70 25.43 -16.57
C PRO A 49 1.78 25.48 -17.79
N THR A 50 0.85 26.44 -17.83
CA THR A 50 -0.08 26.68 -18.94
C THR A 50 0.57 27.36 -20.14
N GLU A 51 1.72 27.99 -19.95
CA GLU A 51 2.47 28.72 -20.99
C GLU A 51 3.60 27.90 -21.60
N LEU A 52 3.81 26.68 -21.10
CA LEU A 52 4.88 25.80 -21.56
C LEU A 52 4.57 25.25 -22.95
N ASP A 53 5.55 25.39 -23.84
CA ASP A 53 5.49 24.78 -25.17
C ASP A 53 5.89 23.29 -25.14
N GLU A 54 5.53 22.56 -26.19
CA GLU A 54 5.83 21.13 -26.33
C GLU A 54 7.33 20.83 -26.25
N GLU A 55 8.17 21.65 -26.89
CA GLU A 55 9.62 21.50 -26.85
C GLU A 55 10.17 21.67 -25.44
N GLN A 56 9.67 22.66 -24.69
CA GLN A 56 10.07 22.88 -23.30
C GLN A 56 9.69 21.69 -22.42
N ILE A 57 8.51 21.10 -22.61
CA ILE A 57 8.08 19.90 -21.88
C ILE A 57 9.01 18.73 -22.23
N LYS A 58 9.35 18.51 -23.50
CA LYS A 58 10.29 17.45 -23.92
C LYS A 58 11.68 17.64 -23.31
N ASP A 59 12.21 18.86 -23.33
CA ASP A 59 13.48 19.21 -22.72
C ASP A 59 13.47 18.97 -21.21
N TYR A 60 12.38 19.30 -20.53
CA TYR A 60 12.23 19.02 -19.10
C TYR A 60 12.23 17.52 -18.82
N LEU A 61 11.50 16.73 -19.61
CA LEU A 61 11.48 15.28 -19.47
C LEU A 61 12.88 14.67 -19.74
N TYR A 62 13.64 15.24 -20.68
CA TYR A 62 15.02 14.84 -20.96
C TYR A 62 15.94 15.13 -19.76
N VAL A 63 15.85 16.32 -19.16
CA VAL A 63 16.58 16.67 -17.93
C VAL A 63 16.21 15.73 -16.78
N LEU A 64 14.93 15.42 -16.60
CA LEU A 64 14.47 14.48 -15.57
C LEU A 64 15.03 13.07 -15.80
N GLN A 65 15.18 12.65 -17.05
CA GLN A 65 15.76 11.36 -17.40
C GLN A 65 17.24 11.29 -17.00
N GLN A 66 18.00 12.36 -17.24
CA GLN A 66 19.43 12.40 -16.92
C GLN A 66 19.73 12.37 -15.41
N ARG A 67 18.82 12.85 -14.56
CA ARG A 67 19.00 12.89 -13.10
C ARG A 67 19.13 11.51 -12.44
N SER A 68 18.72 10.44 -13.12
CA SER A 68 18.73 9.11 -12.52
C SER A 68 19.10 8.03 -13.54
N LYS A 69 19.95 7.09 -13.12
CA LYS A 69 20.29 5.90 -13.91
C LYS A 69 19.06 5.04 -14.23
N THR A 70 18.05 5.07 -13.36
CA THR A 70 16.76 4.38 -13.53
C THR A 70 15.61 5.40 -13.39
N PRO A 71 15.14 5.99 -14.51
CA PRO A 71 14.05 6.97 -14.46
C PRO A 71 12.78 6.36 -13.87
N SER A 72 12.26 6.99 -12.81
CA SER A 72 11.02 6.56 -12.18
C SER A 72 9.84 6.85 -13.10
N GLN A 73 9.21 5.81 -13.64
CA GLN A 73 7.99 5.99 -14.44
C GLN A 73 6.91 6.77 -13.72
N THR A 74 6.78 6.56 -12.41
CA THR A 74 5.79 7.25 -11.60
C THR A 74 6.02 8.76 -11.63
N TYR A 75 7.28 9.20 -11.56
CA TYR A 75 7.65 10.61 -11.67
C TYR A 75 7.22 11.19 -13.03
N PHE A 76 7.62 10.55 -14.14
CA PHE A 76 7.26 10.98 -15.50
C PHE A 76 5.75 11.03 -15.73
N LYS A 77 5.04 10.00 -15.26
CA LYS A 77 3.58 9.91 -15.36
C LYS A 77 2.90 11.04 -14.61
N HIS A 78 3.31 11.33 -13.38
CA HIS A 78 2.70 12.41 -12.62
C HIS A 78 3.00 13.78 -13.20
N THR A 79 4.18 14.00 -13.77
CA THR A 79 4.49 15.22 -14.53
C THR A 79 3.56 15.38 -15.73
N VAL A 80 3.48 14.38 -16.62
CA VAL A 80 2.71 14.49 -17.87
C VAL A 80 1.20 14.46 -17.63
N TYR A 81 0.70 13.52 -16.81
CA TYR A 81 -0.74 13.42 -16.55
C TYR A 81 -1.25 14.53 -15.62
N GLY A 82 -0.41 15.00 -14.69
CA GLY A 82 -0.74 16.17 -13.87
C GLY A 82 -0.91 17.40 -14.75
N LEU A 83 0.05 17.65 -15.64
CA LEU A 83 -0.03 18.77 -16.59
C LEU A 83 -1.22 18.64 -17.52
N ARG A 84 -1.44 17.46 -18.11
CA ARG A 84 -2.61 17.20 -18.97
C ARG A 84 -3.93 17.47 -18.25
N PHE A 85 -4.04 17.05 -16.99
CA PHE A 85 -5.25 17.29 -16.21
C PHE A 85 -5.45 18.77 -15.92
N MET A 86 -4.37 19.49 -15.61
CA MET A 86 -4.42 20.94 -15.39
C MET A 86 -4.84 21.70 -16.65
N LEU A 87 -4.21 21.42 -17.80
CA LEU A 87 -4.55 22.03 -19.10
C LEU A 87 -6.01 21.74 -19.48
N LYS A 88 -6.49 20.52 -19.24
CA LYS A 88 -7.90 20.16 -19.45
C LYS A 88 -8.85 20.99 -18.59
N GLY A 89 -8.48 21.29 -17.34
CA GLY A 89 -9.27 22.13 -16.44
C GLY A 89 -9.35 23.60 -16.88
N GLU A 90 -8.30 24.09 -17.55
CA GLU A 90 -8.23 25.45 -18.11
C GLU A 90 -8.79 25.54 -19.54
N GLY A 91 -9.27 24.42 -20.12
CA GLY A 91 -9.79 24.39 -21.49
C GLY A 91 -8.73 24.51 -22.59
N LEU A 92 -7.45 24.29 -22.26
CA LEU A 92 -6.34 24.38 -23.19
C LEU A 92 -6.10 23.05 -23.94
N PRO A 93 -5.61 23.10 -25.18
CA PRO A 93 -5.30 21.89 -25.95
C PRO A 93 -4.11 21.14 -25.33
N TYR A 94 -4.27 19.83 -25.15
CA TYR A 94 -3.26 18.95 -24.53
C TYR A 94 -2.90 17.74 -25.41
N SER A 95 -3.32 17.74 -26.68
CA SER A 95 -3.15 16.61 -27.60
C SER A 95 -1.68 16.26 -27.83
N HIS A 96 -0.80 17.25 -27.79
CA HIS A 96 0.64 17.10 -28.03
C HIS A 96 1.41 16.45 -26.85
N LEU A 97 0.84 16.40 -25.64
CA LEU A 97 1.52 15.85 -24.47
C LEU A 97 1.50 14.32 -24.48
N HIS A 98 2.43 13.69 -25.18
CA HIS A 98 2.60 12.24 -25.16
C HIS A 98 3.66 11.79 -24.14
N LEU A 99 3.34 10.75 -23.37
CA LEU A 99 4.29 10.15 -22.45
C LEU A 99 5.34 9.35 -23.25
N PRO A 100 6.65 9.55 -22.99
CA PRO A 100 7.68 8.74 -23.63
C PRO A 100 7.54 7.25 -23.24
N SER A 101 7.89 6.37 -24.17
CA SER A 101 7.89 4.92 -23.92
C SER A 101 9.09 4.54 -23.04
N ILE A 102 8.88 4.53 -21.73
CA ILE A 102 9.89 4.09 -20.75
C ILE A 102 9.79 2.57 -20.59
N LYS A 103 10.90 1.84 -20.71
CA LYS A 103 10.93 0.40 -20.43
C LYS A 103 10.66 0.16 -18.94
N ARG A 104 9.75 -0.76 -18.62
CA ARG A 104 9.49 -1.19 -17.23
C ARG A 104 10.37 -2.39 -16.90
N ASP A 105 11.05 -2.31 -15.78
CA ASP A 105 11.50 -3.52 -15.09
C ASP A 105 10.25 -4.24 -14.56
N LYS A 106 9.90 -5.37 -15.19
CA LYS A 106 8.79 -6.24 -14.76
C LYS A 106 9.21 -7.11 -13.57
N LYS A 107 9.77 -6.49 -12.54
CA LYS A 107 10.13 -7.18 -11.29
C LYS A 107 8.85 -7.37 -10.49
N LEU A 108 8.55 -8.62 -10.13
CA LEU A 108 7.47 -8.92 -9.20
C LEU A 108 7.82 -8.30 -7.84
N PRO A 109 6.84 -7.76 -7.09
CA PRO A 109 7.05 -7.37 -5.71
C PRO A 109 7.68 -8.55 -4.95
N THR A 110 8.85 -8.34 -4.35
CA THR A 110 9.53 -9.39 -3.59
C THR A 110 8.67 -9.76 -2.39
N VAL A 111 8.10 -10.97 -2.40
CA VAL A 111 7.40 -11.50 -1.23
C VAL A 111 8.46 -11.91 -0.21
N LEU A 112 8.47 -11.23 0.94
CA LEU A 112 9.40 -11.54 2.02
C LEU A 112 9.10 -12.92 2.59
N SER A 113 10.11 -13.79 2.64
CA SER A 113 9.97 -15.13 3.20
C SER A 113 9.58 -15.09 4.68
N SER A 114 8.94 -16.15 5.17
CA SER A 114 8.59 -16.29 6.58
C SER A 114 9.81 -16.23 7.50
N THR A 115 10.94 -16.77 7.05
CA THR A 115 12.22 -16.75 7.76
C THR A 115 12.81 -15.35 7.85
N TRP A 116 12.83 -14.60 6.74
CA TRP A 116 13.30 -13.22 6.72
C TRP A 116 12.46 -12.32 7.64
N LYS A 117 11.13 -12.46 7.59
CA LYS A 117 10.21 -11.71 8.46
C LYS A 117 10.47 -12.01 9.94
N ARG A 118 10.63 -13.28 10.32
CA ARG A 118 10.93 -13.68 11.70
C ARG A 118 12.24 -13.07 12.19
N GLY A 119 13.33 -13.18 11.42
CA GLY A 119 14.62 -12.63 11.80
C GLY A 119 14.61 -11.11 11.93
N LYS A 120 14.13 -10.40 10.89
CA LYS A 120 14.13 -8.93 10.88
C LYS A 120 13.20 -8.35 11.94
N LEU A 121 12.02 -8.94 12.14
CA LEU A 121 11.08 -8.49 13.16
C LEU A 121 11.64 -8.66 14.57
N GLN A 122 12.28 -9.79 14.87
CA GLN A 122 12.92 -10.02 16.17
C GLN A 122 14.04 -9.01 16.43
N ALA A 123 14.90 -8.77 15.44
CA ALA A 123 15.96 -7.76 15.54
C ALA A 123 15.40 -6.36 15.81
N LEU A 124 14.37 -5.94 15.06
CA LEU A 124 13.70 -4.65 15.26
C LEU A 124 13.02 -4.54 16.62
N GLN A 125 12.40 -5.61 17.12
CA GLN A 125 11.78 -5.62 18.45
C GLN A 125 12.79 -5.41 19.58
N SER A 126 13.97 -6.04 19.46
CA SER A 126 15.07 -5.85 20.41
C SER A 126 15.62 -4.42 20.39
N GLU A 127 15.85 -3.87 19.19
CA GLU A 127 16.36 -2.51 19.00
C GLU A 127 15.39 -1.46 19.53
N LEU A 128 14.11 -1.61 19.22
CA LEU A 128 13.06 -0.68 19.62
C LEU A 128 12.54 -0.93 21.06
N LYS A 129 13.13 -1.88 21.80
CA LYS A 129 12.74 -2.27 23.17
C LYS A 129 11.23 -2.54 23.30
N VAL A 130 10.62 -3.12 22.27
CA VAL A 130 9.17 -3.38 22.23
C VAL A 130 8.87 -4.51 23.21
N LYS A 131 8.18 -4.19 24.31
CA LYS A 131 7.66 -5.20 25.25
C LYS A 131 6.55 -5.97 24.55
N ARG A 132 6.82 -7.21 24.17
CA ARG A 132 5.80 -8.09 23.61
C ARG A 132 4.88 -8.54 24.75
N PRO A 133 3.57 -8.38 24.64
CA PRO A 133 2.66 -8.96 25.62
C PRO A 133 2.83 -10.47 25.60
N GLU A 134 3.04 -11.06 26.78
CA GLU A 134 3.10 -12.50 26.92
C GLU A 134 1.73 -13.09 26.55
N ALA A 135 1.70 -13.88 25.48
CA ALA A 135 0.49 -14.60 25.11
C ALA A 135 0.25 -15.68 26.17
N LYS A 136 -0.73 -15.45 27.06
CA LYS A 136 -1.18 -16.49 27.99
C LYS A 136 -1.67 -17.68 27.18
N ALA A 137 -1.06 -18.84 27.37
CA ALA A 137 -1.53 -20.08 26.76
C ALA A 137 -2.97 -20.33 27.22
N LYS A 138 -3.92 -20.38 26.28
CA LYS A 138 -5.34 -20.63 26.56
C LYS A 138 -5.67 -22.13 26.58
N THR A 139 -4.66 -23.00 26.53
CA THR A 139 -4.86 -24.44 26.40
C THR A 139 -5.33 -25.05 27.71
N LEU A 140 -6.60 -25.44 27.75
CA LEU A 140 -7.20 -26.21 28.85
C LEU A 140 -6.86 -27.70 28.69
N LEU A 141 -5.60 -28.06 28.92
CA LEU A 141 -5.13 -29.45 28.83
C LEU A 141 -5.84 -30.30 29.90
N ARG A 142 -6.41 -31.45 29.48
CA ARG A 142 -7.10 -32.42 30.36
C ARG A 142 -8.24 -31.83 31.20
N LYS A 143 -8.92 -30.78 30.72
CA LYS A 143 -10.17 -30.30 31.33
C LYS A 143 -11.38 -30.97 30.70
N CYS A 144 -12.47 -31.08 31.47
CA CYS A 144 -13.73 -31.61 30.94
C CYS A 144 -14.25 -30.73 29.78
N PRO A 145 -14.55 -31.28 28.59
CA PRO A 145 -15.07 -30.51 27.46
C PRO A 145 -16.41 -29.83 27.73
N CYS A 146 -17.25 -30.44 28.58
CA CYS A 146 -18.61 -29.96 28.87
C CYS A 146 -18.61 -28.77 29.83
N CYS A 147 -17.95 -28.91 31.00
CA CYS A 147 -18.01 -27.91 32.07
C CYS A 147 -16.72 -27.10 32.24
N LYS A 148 -15.62 -27.47 31.57
CA LYS A 148 -14.28 -26.84 31.67
C LYS A 148 -13.67 -26.85 33.08
N THR A 149 -14.29 -27.55 34.02
CA THR A 149 -13.85 -27.75 35.41
C THR A 149 -13.37 -29.19 35.62
N GLY A 150 -12.62 -29.43 36.71
CA GLY A 150 -12.03 -30.73 37.00
C GLY A 150 -10.86 -31.12 36.07
N THR A 151 -10.08 -32.12 36.47
CA THR A 151 -8.99 -32.68 35.64
C THR A 151 -9.40 -34.07 35.19
N MET A 152 -9.53 -34.29 33.88
CA MET A 152 -9.81 -35.59 33.30
C MET A 152 -8.59 -36.50 33.47
N ILE A 153 -8.81 -37.59 34.19
CA ILE A 153 -7.83 -38.65 34.37
C ILE A 153 -8.22 -39.78 33.44
N THR A 154 -7.27 -40.28 32.66
CA THR A 154 -7.47 -41.48 31.84
C THR A 154 -7.35 -42.68 32.74
N ILE A 155 -8.45 -43.40 32.96
CA ILE A 155 -8.49 -44.58 33.85
C ILE A 155 -7.97 -45.82 33.10
N GLU A 156 -8.30 -45.96 31.82
CA GLU A 156 -7.85 -47.05 30.96
C GLU A 156 -7.77 -46.60 29.50
N VAL A 157 -6.88 -47.22 28.72
CA VAL A 157 -6.73 -46.99 27.27
C VAL A 157 -6.96 -48.31 26.56
N PHE A 158 -7.96 -48.35 25.67
CA PHE A 158 -8.26 -49.56 24.91
C PHE A 158 -7.51 -49.57 23.57
N GLY A 159 -6.96 -50.73 23.22
CA GLY A 159 -6.33 -50.95 21.93
C GLY A 159 -7.34 -51.05 20.78
N LYS A 160 -6.87 -51.39 19.57
CA LYS A 160 -7.70 -51.49 18.36
C LYS A 160 -8.87 -52.48 18.43
N ARG A 161 -8.88 -53.40 19.40
CA ARG A 161 -9.94 -54.39 19.62
C ARG A 161 -11.11 -53.86 20.47
N GLY A 162 -11.06 -52.59 20.88
CA GLY A 162 -12.11 -51.97 21.68
C GLY A 162 -12.03 -52.34 23.17
N PRO A 163 -12.95 -51.78 23.98
CA PRO A 163 -13.01 -52.07 25.40
C PRO A 163 -13.45 -53.51 25.69
N PRO A 164 -12.93 -54.15 26.76
CA PRO A 164 -13.48 -55.39 27.30
C PRO A 164 -14.99 -55.29 27.55
N GLU A 165 -15.68 -56.42 27.42
CA GLU A 165 -17.14 -56.52 27.49
C GLU A 165 -17.74 -55.91 28.76
N LYS A 166 -17.03 -56.04 29.90
CA LYS A 166 -17.41 -55.44 31.18
C LYS A 166 -17.53 -53.90 31.18
N TYR A 167 -16.99 -53.20 30.18
CA TYR A 167 -17.09 -51.75 30.02
C TYR A 167 -18.07 -51.31 28.94
N LEU A 168 -18.66 -52.25 28.19
CA LEU A 168 -19.74 -51.96 27.27
C LEU A 168 -21.02 -51.76 28.09
N MET A 169 -21.50 -50.52 28.20
CA MET A 169 -22.78 -50.25 28.86
C MET A 169 -23.89 -50.96 28.08
N GLU A 170 -24.71 -51.77 28.74
CA GLU A 170 -25.91 -52.35 28.13
C GLU A 170 -26.77 -51.20 27.59
N LYS A 171 -27.06 -51.24 26.29
CA LYS A 171 -27.94 -50.26 25.66
C LYS A 171 -29.33 -50.45 26.24
N GLN A 172 -29.73 -49.63 27.19
CA GLN A 172 -31.14 -49.48 27.52
C GLN A 172 -31.85 -48.97 26.27
N THR A 173 -32.66 -49.83 25.67
CA THR A 173 -33.60 -49.45 24.61
C THR A 173 -34.63 -48.52 25.22
N VAL A 174 -34.47 -47.21 24.99
CA VAL A 174 -35.53 -46.24 25.27
C VAL A 174 -36.67 -46.50 24.27
N PRO A 175 -37.92 -46.74 24.72
CA PRO A 175 -39.05 -46.86 23.81
C PRO A 175 -39.30 -45.50 23.17
N VAL A 176 -39.39 -45.50 21.84
CA VAL A 176 -39.76 -44.32 21.05
C VAL A 176 -41.27 -44.14 21.19
N ASN A 177 -41.69 -43.05 21.84
CA ASN A 177 -43.02 -42.46 21.74
C ASN A 177 -42.87 -41.01 21.27
#